data_AF-A0A081AHR0-F1
#
_entry.id   AF-A0A081AHR0-F1
#
_cell.length_a   1.000
_cell.length_b   1.000
_cell.length_c   1.000
_cell.angle_alpha   90.00
_cell.angle_beta   90.00
_cell.angle_gamma   90.00
#
_symmetry.space_group_name_H-M   'P 1'
#
loop_
_entity.id
_entity.type
_entity.pdbx_description
1 polymer ?
#
loop_
_entity_poly.entity_id
_entity_poly.type
_entity_poly.pdbx_seq_one_letter_code
_entity_poly.pdbx_strand_id
1 'polypeptide(L)'
;MSPLDAERCKSSVPSRELAYVLHQSKSNVEKLERLEQLLVQDPVFNHEKMYYLTRGEQYKRATQMAGQAEIIAHRNSLNEEDTALLHVILQGFTGCPSSTALHTGMFFKNLGLLFTDEQQTRWMEMAKQWRM
;
A
#
# COMPACT_ATOMS: atom_id res chain seq x y z
N MET A 1 -17.99 -0.71 -30.40
CA MET A 1 -16.73 -1.25 -29.85
C MET A 1 -15.68 -0.15 -29.87
N SER A 2 -14.97 0.07 -28.78
CA SER A 2 -13.80 0.96 -28.79
C SER A 2 -12.64 0.29 -29.56
N PRO A 3 -11.66 1.04 -30.08
CA PRO A 3 -10.44 0.46 -30.65
C PRO A 3 -9.74 -0.51 -29.69
N LEU A 4 -9.79 -0.25 -28.38
CA LEU A 4 -9.23 -1.13 -27.36
C LEU A 4 -9.98 -2.46 -27.24
N ASP A 5 -11.30 -2.46 -27.41
CA ASP A 5 -12.08 -3.70 -27.38
C ASP A 5 -11.74 -4.58 -28.59
N ALA A 6 -11.53 -3.97 -29.76
CA ALA A 6 -11.08 -4.68 -30.95
C ALA A 6 -9.72 -5.36 -30.74
N GLU A 7 -8.78 -4.69 -30.07
CA GLU A 7 -7.48 -5.30 -29.74
C GLU A 7 -7.60 -6.39 -28.67
N ARG A 8 -8.39 -6.19 -27.61
CA ARG A 8 -8.60 -7.21 -26.55
C ARG A 8 -9.16 -8.51 -27.12
N CYS A 9 -10.07 -8.43 -28.10
CA CYS A 9 -10.64 -9.60 -28.75
C CYS A 9 -9.65 -10.41 -29.60
N LYS A 10 -8.47 -9.86 -29.95
CA LYS A 10 -7.45 -10.60 -30.70
C LYS A 10 -6.65 -11.58 -29.83
N SER A 11 -6.70 -11.45 -28.51
CA SER A 11 -5.97 -12.35 -27.61
C SER A 11 -6.63 -13.72 -27.58
N SER A 12 -5.84 -14.77 -27.82
CA SER A 12 -6.25 -16.16 -27.60
C SER A 12 -6.17 -16.59 -26.13
N VAL A 13 -5.59 -15.75 -25.27
CA VAL A 13 -5.40 -16.03 -23.83
C VAL A 13 -6.23 -15.05 -23.00
N PRO A 14 -7.02 -15.53 -22.03
CA PRO A 14 -7.73 -14.65 -21.10
C PRO A 14 -6.75 -13.89 -20.20
N SER A 15 -6.82 -12.55 -20.22
CA SER A 15 -5.97 -11.70 -19.36
C SER A 15 -6.13 -12.00 -17.88
N ARG A 16 -7.34 -12.42 -17.45
CA ARG A 16 -7.63 -12.79 -16.07
C ARG A 16 -6.84 -14.02 -15.61
N GLU A 17 -6.67 -15.01 -16.48
CA GLU A 17 -5.89 -16.21 -16.17
C GLU A 17 -4.40 -15.89 -16.07
N LEU A 18 -3.90 -15.00 -16.94
CA LEU A 18 -2.52 -14.49 -16.85
C LEU A 18 -2.25 -13.78 -15.53
N ALA A 19 -3.22 -13.00 -15.02
CA ALA A 19 -3.10 -12.36 -13.72
C ALA A 19 -2.97 -13.39 -12.59
N TYR A 20 -3.74 -14.49 -12.63
CA TYR A 20 -3.63 -15.55 -11.61
C TYR A 20 -2.26 -16.24 -11.63
N VAL A 21 -1.68 -16.44 -12.82
CA VAL A 21 -0.32 -16.98 -12.95
C VAL A 21 0.72 -16.00 -12.41
N LEU A 22 0.64 -14.72 -12.81
CA LEU A 22 1.58 -13.68 -12.39
C LEU A 22 1.59 -13.48 -10.86
N HIS A 23 0.40 -13.50 -10.25
CA HIS A 23 0.22 -13.33 -8.81
C HIS A 23 0.16 -14.67 -8.06
N GLN A 24 0.55 -15.76 -8.70
CA GLN A 24 0.68 -17.13 -8.16
C GLN A 24 -0.62 -17.79 -7.69
N SER A 25 -1.72 -17.06 -7.53
CA SER A 25 -3.03 -17.62 -7.24
C SER A 25 -4.18 -16.65 -7.54
N LYS A 26 -5.39 -17.19 -7.71
CA LYS A 26 -6.62 -16.40 -7.77
C LYS A 26 -6.87 -15.60 -6.48
N SER A 27 -6.63 -16.22 -5.32
CA SER A 27 -6.85 -15.57 -4.02
C SER A 27 -5.95 -14.34 -3.83
N ASN A 28 -4.71 -14.39 -4.34
CA ASN A 28 -3.80 -13.24 -4.29
C ASN A 28 -4.30 -12.09 -5.16
N VAL A 29 -4.82 -12.37 -6.37
CA VAL A 29 -5.43 -11.34 -7.22
C VAL A 29 -6.63 -10.71 -6.53
N GLU A 30 -7.55 -11.50 -5.99
CA GLU A 30 -8.73 -10.99 -5.27
C GLU A 30 -8.33 -10.18 -4.03
N LYS A 31 -7.28 -10.58 -3.31
CA LYS A 31 -6.74 -9.81 -2.20
C LYS A 31 -6.18 -8.46 -2.67
N LEU A 32 -5.36 -8.45 -3.72
CA LEU A 32 -4.79 -7.22 -4.28
C LEU A 32 -5.88 -6.24 -4.70
N GLU A 33 -6.89 -6.73 -5.43
CA GLU A 33 -8.01 -5.90 -5.88
C GLU A 33 -8.83 -5.33 -4.72
N ARG A 34 -9.08 -6.15 -3.69
CA ARG A 34 -9.76 -5.68 -2.47
C ARG A 34 -8.97 -4.55 -1.80
N LEU A 35 -7.66 -4.70 -1.65
CA LEU A 35 -6.82 -3.69 -1.01
C LEU A 35 -6.69 -2.43 -1.88
N GLU A 36 -6.55 -2.57 -3.20
CA GLU A 36 -6.52 -1.45 -4.14
C GLU A 36 -7.83 -0.65 -4.11
N GLN A 37 -8.98 -1.33 -4.03
CA GLN A 37 -10.29 -0.69 -3.91
C GLN A 37 -10.42 0.17 -2.65
N LEU A 38 -9.76 -0.19 -1.54
CA LEU A 38 -9.74 0.64 -0.33
C LEU A 38 -9.03 1.98 -0.56
N LEU A 39 -8.09 2.04 -1.50
CA LEU A 39 -7.30 3.24 -1.81
C LEU A 39 -7.95 4.08 -2.91
N VAL A 40 -8.35 3.48 -4.03
CA VAL A 40 -8.84 4.20 -5.21
C VAL A 40 -10.09 5.04 -4.91
N GLN A 41 -10.88 4.65 -3.92
CA GLN A 41 -12.10 5.37 -3.52
C GLN A 41 -11.82 6.69 -2.77
N ASP A 42 -10.61 6.88 -2.23
CA ASP A 42 -10.27 8.05 -1.42
C ASP A 42 -9.52 9.11 -2.26
N PRO A 43 -10.06 10.34 -2.40
CA PRO A 43 -9.46 11.39 -3.22
C PRO A 43 -8.10 11.88 -2.71
N VAL A 44 -7.70 11.57 -1.48
CA VAL A 44 -6.34 11.84 -0.97
C VAL A 44 -5.28 11.19 -1.85
N PHE A 45 -5.58 10.04 -2.46
CA PHE A 45 -4.63 9.29 -3.28
C PHE A 45 -4.58 9.73 -4.75
N ASN A 46 -5.35 10.75 -5.15
CA ASN A 46 -5.16 11.35 -6.47
C ASN A 46 -3.75 11.98 -6.54
N HIS A 47 -2.97 11.48 -7.50
CA HIS A 47 -1.56 11.82 -7.73
C HIS A 47 -1.32 12.47 -9.11
N GLU A 48 -2.36 12.75 -9.90
CA GLU A 48 -2.24 13.31 -11.27
C GLU A 48 -1.44 14.61 -11.31
N LYS A 49 -1.49 15.38 -10.22
CA LYS A 49 -0.84 16.69 -10.10
C LYS A 49 0.52 16.66 -9.39
N MET A 50 1.02 15.50 -8.98
CA MET A 50 2.25 15.40 -8.18
C MET A 50 3.46 16.03 -8.87
N TYR A 51 3.56 15.91 -10.20
CA TYR A 51 4.67 16.46 -10.98
C TYR A 51 4.69 18.00 -11.06
N TYR A 52 3.58 18.67 -10.72
CA TYR A 52 3.50 20.14 -10.69
C TYR A 52 3.81 20.73 -9.32
N LEU A 53 4.04 19.89 -8.31
CA LEU A 53 4.32 20.32 -6.94
C LEU A 53 5.83 20.49 -6.75
N THR A 54 6.21 21.46 -5.90
CA THR A 54 7.58 21.58 -5.40
C THR A 54 7.94 20.38 -4.52
N ARG A 55 9.24 20.14 -4.28
CA ARG A 55 9.70 19.03 -3.43
C ARG A 55 9.04 19.01 -2.03
N GLY A 56 8.87 20.18 -1.41
CA GLY A 56 8.24 20.29 -0.09
C GLY A 56 6.75 19.92 -0.11
N GLU A 57 6.05 20.32 -1.17
CA GLU A 57 4.64 19.97 -1.36
C GLU A 57 4.46 18.49 -1.69
N GLN A 58 5.33 17.91 -2.52
CA GLN A 58 5.35 16.47 -2.79
C GLN A 58 5.57 15.67 -1.50
N TYR A 59 6.53 16.08 -0.66
CA TYR A 59 6.78 15.45 0.63
C TYR A 59 5.55 15.51 1.55
N LYS A 60 4.92 16.69 1.65
CA LYS A 60 3.70 16.88 2.44
C LYS A 60 2.57 15.99 1.94
N ARG A 61 2.36 15.93 0.62
CA ARG A 61 1.30 15.13 0.00
C ARG A 61 1.53 13.62 0.18
N ALA A 62 2.76 13.15 -0.03
CA ALA A 62 3.13 11.75 0.20
C ALA A 62 2.94 11.34 1.67
N THR A 63 3.28 12.23 2.62
CA THR A 63 3.06 11.99 4.05
C THR A 63 1.57 11.91 4.39
N GLN A 64 0.72 12.76 3.79
CA GLN A 64 -0.72 12.69 3.96
C GLN A 64 -1.31 11.38 3.41
N MET A 65 -0.88 10.95 2.22
CA MET A 65 -1.28 9.66 1.64
C MET A 65 -0.86 8.50 2.54
N ALA A 66 0.38 8.49 3.03
CA ALA A 66 0.88 7.44 3.91
C ALA A 66 0.06 7.37 5.21
N GLY A 67 -0.20 8.49 5.88
CA GLY A 67 -1.03 8.52 7.09
C GLY A 67 -2.47 8.08 6.83
N GLN A 68 -3.04 8.45 5.68
CA GLN A 68 -4.39 8.02 5.30
C GLN A 68 -4.46 6.51 5.06
N ALA A 69 -3.42 5.90 4.49
CA ALA A 69 -3.34 4.46 4.32
C ALA A 69 -3.31 3.71 5.67
N GLU A 70 -2.59 4.22 6.67
CA GLU A 70 -2.59 3.66 8.04
C GLU A 70 -3.97 3.74 8.70
N ILE A 71 -4.67 4.87 8.52
CA ILE A 71 -6.05 5.04 9.00
C ILE A 71 -6.99 4.02 8.34
N ILE A 72 -6.86 3.82 7.03
CA ILE A 72 -7.63 2.82 6.28
C ILE A 72 -7.32 1.41 6.76
N ALA A 73 -6.05 1.08 6.96
CA ALA A 73 -5.63 -0.23 7.46
C ALA A 73 -6.24 -0.52 8.84
N HIS A 74 -6.14 0.43 9.77
CA HIS A 74 -6.72 0.32 11.10
C HIS A 74 -8.26 0.17 11.07
N ARG A 75 -8.95 1.01 10.28
CA ARG A 75 -10.43 0.96 10.14
C ARG A 75 -10.94 -0.35 9.57
N ASN A 76 -10.16 -1.00 8.71
CA ASN A 76 -10.49 -2.29 8.11
C ASN A 76 -9.90 -3.48 8.90
N SER A 77 -9.29 -3.22 10.05
CA SER A 77 -8.63 -4.23 10.89
C SER A 77 -7.67 -5.13 10.10
N LEU A 78 -6.89 -4.52 9.21
CA LEU A 78 -5.89 -5.24 8.43
C LEU A 78 -4.78 -5.77 9.37
N ASN A 79 -4.31 -6.98 9.09
CA ASN A 79 -3.12 -7.50 9.77
C ASN A 79 -1.84 -6.84 9.22
N GLU A 80 -0.69 -7.15 9.82
CA GLU A 80 0.59 -6.55 9.44
C GLU A 80 1.00 -6.84 7.99
N GLU A 81 0.72 -8.04 7.49
CA GLU A 81 1.02 -8.45 6.11
C GLU A 81 0.15 -7.71 5.08
N ASP A 82 -1.16 -7.67 5.31
CA ASP A 82 -2.11 -6.97 4.46
C ASP A 82 -1.86 -5.45 4.51
N THR A 83 -1.47 -4.91 5.66
CA THR A 83 -1.06 -3.50 5.79
C THR A 83 0.20 -3.24 4.96
N ALA A 84 1.25 -4.06 5.11
CA ALA A 84 2.45 -3.93 4.29
C ALA A 84 2.14 -4.00 2.78
N LEU A 85 1.27 -4.92 2.37
CA LEU A 85 0.81 -5.03 0.98
C LEU A 85 0.04 -3.79 0.53
N LEU A 86 -0.82 -3.21 1.36
CA LEU A 86 -1.52 -1.95 1.08
C LEU A 86 -0.54 -0.81 0.77
N HIS A 87 0.56 -0.71 1.53
CA HIS A 87 1.61 0.29 1.26
C HIS A 87 2.37 0.03 -0.05
N VAL A 88 2.61 -1.24 -0.40
CA VAL A 88 3.21 -1.60 -1.69
C VAL A 88 2.28 -1.20 -2.85
N ILE A 89 0.99 -1.47 -2.74
CA ILE A 89 -0.01 -1.06 -3.75
C ILE A 89 -0.03 0.47 -3.87
N LEU A 90 -0.13 1.18 -2.75
CA LEU A 90 -0.10 2.64 -2.71
C LEU A 90 1.10 3.20 -3.48
N GLN A 91 2.31 2.72 -3.17
CA GLN A 91 3.52 3.15 -3.86
C GLN A 91 3.49 2.79 -5.34
N GLY A 92 2.96 1.61 -5.68
CA GLY A 92 2.86 1.12 -7.05
C GLY A 92 2.05 2.03 -7.96
N PHE A 93 0.86 2.48 -7.53
CA PHE A 93 0.01 3.32 -8.39
C PHE A 93 0.26 4.83 -8.24
N THR A 94 0.74 5.31 -7.08
CA THR A 94 1.01 6.76 -6.90
C THR A 94 2.44 7.15 -7.28
N GLY A 95 3.37 6.19 -7.38
CA GLY A 95 4.80 6.45 -7.53
C GLY A 95 5.43 7.16 -6.31
N CYS A 96 4.66 7.39 -5.24
CA CYS A 96 5.10 8.13 -4.07
C CYS A 96 5.65 7.14 -3.02
N PRO A 97 6.92 7.24 -2.62
CA PRO A 97 7.43 6.42 -1.53
C PRO A 97 6.69 6.79 -0.24
N SER A 98 6.16 5.78 0.45
CA SER A 98 5.45 5.97 1.71
C SER A 98 6.46 6.34 2.81
N SER A 99 6.26 7.50 3.45
CA SER A 99 7.12 7.95 4.55
C SER A 99 7.04 7.04 5.78
N THR A 100 6.03 6.16 5.85
CA THR A 100 5.86 5.17 6.92
C THR A 100 6.47 3.80 6.60
N ALA A 101 6.96 3.57 5.38
CA ALA A 101 7.43 2.24 4.95
C ALA A 101 8.57 1.69 5.82
N LEU A 102 9.50 2.53 6.27
CA LEU A 102 10.57 2.09 7.18
C LEU A 102 10.10 1.89 8.61
N HIS A 103 9.04 2.60 9.04
CA HIS A 103 8.45 2.41 10.35
C HIS A 103 7.83 1.01 10.46
N THR A 104 6.98 0.64 9.50
CA THR A 104 6.27 -0.64 9.51
C THR A 104 7.14 -1.79 8.99
N GLY A 105 7.93 -1.56 7.95
CA GLY A 105 8.72 -2.59 7.28
C GLY A 105 10.03 -2.96 7.98
N MET A 106 10.64 -2.03 8.72
CA MET A 106 11.96 -2.23 9.35
C MET A 106 11.94 -1.98 10.85
N PHE A 107 11.52 -0.80 11.31
CA PHE A 107 11.59 -0.43 12.73
C PHE A 107 10.74 -1.38 13.59
N PHE A 108 9.48 -1.58 13.24
CA PHE A 108 8.56 -2.46 13.95
C PHE A 108 9.06 -3.92 13.98
N LYS A 109 9.50 -4.44 12.84
CA LYS A 109 10.04 -5.81 12.74
C LYS A 109 11.31 -5.99 13.56
N ASN A 110 12.25 -5.05 13.45
CA ASN A 110 13.50 -5.11 14.20
C ASN A 110 13.26 -4.98 15.70
N LEU A 111 12.27 -4.19 16.12
CA LEU A 111 11.88 -4.09 17.52
C LEU A 111 11.44 -5.46 18.06
N GLY A 112 10.63 -6.22 17.33
CA GLY A 112 10.22 -7.57 17.76
C GLY A 112 11.33 -8.63 17.71
N LEU A 113 12.34 -8.45 16.85
CA LEU A 113 13.35 -9.47 16.56
C LEU A 113 14.68 -9.28 17.28
N LEU A 114 15.12 -8.03 17.47
CA LEU A 114 16.49 -7.71 17.87
C LEU A 114 16.59 -7.07 19.26
N PHE A 115 15.48 -6.59 19.82
CA PHE A 115 15.48 -5.84 21.07
C PHE A 115 15.17 -6.77 22.26
N THR A 116 15.64 -6.38 23.44
CA THR A 116 15.35 -7.12 24.68
C THR A 116 13.88 -6.99 25.10
N ASP A 117 13.39 -7.90 25.94
CA ASP A 117 12.00 -7.89 26.42
C ASP A 117 11.59 -6.56 27.08
N GLU A 118 12.50 -5.96 27.85
CA GLU A 118 12.29 -4.65 28.47
C GLU A 118 12.08 -3.57 27.41
N GLN A 119 12.95 -3.54 26.39
CA GLN A 119 12.86 -2.57 25.32
C GLN A 119 11.61 -2.77 24.46
N GLN A 120 11.25 -4.01 24.15
CA GLN A 120 10.02 -4.33 23.44
C GLN A 120 8.80 -3.85 24.22
N THR A 121 8.72 -4.17 25.51
CA THR A 121 7.61 -3.74 26.37
C THR A 121 7.45 -2.22 26.39
N ARG A 122 8.57 -1.49 26.42
CA ARG A 122 8.57 -0.02 26.43
C ARG A 122 8.16 0.58 25.10
N TRP A 123 8.73 0.12 23.99
CA TRP A 123 8.67 0.83 22.71
C TRP A 123 7.61 0.26 21.75
N MET A 124 7.24 -1.02 21.88
CA MET A 124 6.35 -1.68 20.91
C MET A 124 4.98 -1.04 20.90
N GLU A 125 4.41 -0.77 22.08
CA GLU A 125 3.09 -0.16 22.17
C GLU A 125 3.10 1.30 21.67
N MET A 126 4.18 2.04 21.93
CA MET A 126 4.35 3.40 21.41
C MET A 126 4.44 3.41 19.87
N ALA A 127 5.18 2.45 19.30
CA ALA A 127 5.31 2.29 17.85
C ALA A 127 3.96 1.95 17.20
N LYS A 128 3.19 1.00 17.77
CA LYS A 128 1.84 0.65 17.29
C LYS A 128 0.88 1.84 17.29
N GLN A 129 1.03 2.73 18.27
CA GLN A 129 0.17 3.90 18.44
C GLN A 129 0.70 5.17 17.75
N TRP A 130 1.82 5.12 17.02
CA TRP A 130 2.45 6.27 16.38
C TRP A 130 2.81 7.41 17.36
N ARG A 131 3.21 7.08 18.60
CA ARG A 131 3.49 8.04 19.69
C ARG A 131 4.98 8.31 19.93
N MET A 132 5.80 8.30 18.88
CA MET A 132 7.23 8.59 18.99
C MET A 132 7.54 10.08 18.92
#